data_AF-A0A924W0Y8-F1
#
_entry.id   AF-A0A924W0Y8-F1
#
_cell.length_a   1.000
_cell.length_b   1.000
_cell.length_c   1.000
_cell.angle_alpha   90.00
_cell.angle_beta   90.00
_cell.angle_gamma   90.00
#
_symmetry.space_group_name_H-M   'P 1'
#
loop_
_entity.id
_entity.type
_entity.pdbx_description
1 polymer ?
#
loop_
_entity_poly.entity_id
_entity_poly.type
_entity_poly.pdbx_seq_one_letter_code
_entity_poly.pdbx_strand_id
1 'polypeptide(L)'
;MLTRTVALAACVAAAPLVALAQSALPRPVEAQALQELNAWSVSAMSRNEGALAPDLWSRSDPAFLAAAFDKLPAVYDSAATQALARRVLFTGGEAPRGEAQAAARKRFEAIGRMGAADQLAMLVAGAGSSASDPIIAQYGAQAELARGQRNAACARGRSASVGDPA
;
A
#
# COMPACT_ATOMS: atom_id res chain seq x y z
N MET A 1 61.26 20.85 63.86
CA MET A 1 60.69 21.79 64.85
C MET A 1 59.21 22.00 64.52
N LEU A 2 58.35 21.88 65.53
CA LEU A 2 56.93 22.31 65.62
C LEU A 2 55.86 21.54 64.82
N THR A 3 55.17 20.70 65.58
CA THR A 3 53.82 20.13 65.42
C THR A 3 52.72 21.17 65.18
N ARG A 4 51.65 20.79 64.45
CA ARG A 4 50.26 21.18 64.79
C ARG A 4 49.20 20.34 64.05
N THR A 5 48.36 19.69 64.84
CA THR A 5 47.09 18.99 64.52
C THR A 5 45.88 19.94 64.64
N VAL A 6 44.67 19.42 64.32
CA VAL A 6 43.29 19.90 64.63
C VAL A 6 42.64 20.79 63.54
N ALA A 7 41.39 20.70 63.08
CA ALA A 7 40.14 19.91 63.24
C ALA A 7 39.25 20.20 61.99
N LEU A 8 38.48 19.27 61.40
CA LEU A 8 37.05 18.93 61.65
C LEU A 8 35.99 20.03 61.35
N ALA A 9 34.99 19.67 60.51
CA ALA A 9 33.65 20.28 60.23
C ALA A 9 33.45 20.57 58.71
N ALA A 10 32.31 20.38 58.03
CA ALA A 10 30.97 19.90 58.37
C ALA A 10 30.21 19.52 57.07
N CYS A 11 29.12 18.77 57.26
CA CYS A 11 28.14 18.29 56.30
C CYS A 11 27.60 19.35 55.32
N VAL A 12 27.45 18.99 54.05
CA VAL A 12 26.43 19.57 53.16
C VAL A 12 25.60 18.43 52.58
N ALA A 13 24.31 18.50 52.85
CA ALA A 13 23.28 17.54 52.49
C ALA A 13 23.12 17.40 50.97
N ALA A 14 23.26 16.19 50.45
CA ALA A 14 22.80 15.86 49.10
C ALA A 14 21.29 15.60 49.16
N ALA A 15 20.51 16.55 48.62
CA ALA A 15 19.08 16.38 48.42
C ALA A 15 18.80 15.23 47.44
N PRO A 16 17.80 14.36 47.68
CA PRO A 16 17.40 13.36 46.71
C PRO A 16 16.71 14.05 45.52
N LEU A 17 17.30 13.89 44.34
CA LEU A 17 16.67 14.23 43.06
C LEU A 17 15.37 13.43 42.92
N VAL A 18 14.29 14.16 42.74
CA VAL A 18 12.94 13.64 42.49
C VAL A 18 12.94 12.90 41.15
N ALA A 19 12.96 11.58 41.18
CA ALA A 19 12.69 10.74 40.02
C ALA A 19 11.17 10.58 39.86
N LEU A 20 10.54 11.49 39.12
CA LEU A 20 9.19 11.28 38.60
C LEU A 20 9.27 10.20 37.51
N ALA A 21 9.11 8.94 37.91
CA ALA A 21 8.83 7.86 36.98
C ALA A 21 7.51 8.16 36.27
N GLN A 22 7.61 8.66 35.03
CA GLN A 22 6.45 8.80 34.15
C GLN A 22 6.00 7.40 33.76
N SER A 23 4.99 6.89 34.45
CA SER A 23 4.24 5.69 34.07
C SER A 23 3.56 5.92 32.73
N ALA A 24 4.31 5.77 31.63
CA ALA A 24 3.76 5.71 30.29
C ALA A 24 2.99 4.38 30.18
N LEU A 25 1.73 4.40 30.59
CA LEU A 25 0.80 3.30 30.32
C LEU A 25 0.87 3.01 28.81
N PRO A 26 1.05 1.74 28.39
CA PRO A 26 1.06 1.40 26.98
C PRO A 26 -0.24 1.89 26.36
N ARG A 27 -0.13 2.71 25.31
CA ARG A 27 -1.30 3.19 24.56
C ARG A 27 -2.13 1.95 24.16
N PRO A 28 -3.45 1.98 24.34
CA PRO A 28 -4.30 0.87 23.94
C PRO A 28 -4.05 0.57 22.46
N VAL A 29 -3.78 -0.70 22.15
CA VAL A 29 -3.67 -1.16 20.76
C VAL A 29 -5.10 -1.12 20.21
N GLU A 30 -5.38 -0.14 19.35
CA GLU A 30 -6.62 -0.14 18.59
C GLU A 30 -6.59 -1.30 17.60
N ALA A 31 -7.38 -2.33 17.88
CA ALA A 31 -7.65 -3.40 16.94
C ALA A 31 -8.73 -2.92 15.97
N GLN A 32 -8.35 -2.13 14.95
CA GLN A 32 -9.20 -2.03 13.76
C GLN A 32 -9.21 -3.40 13.08
N ALA A 33 -10.41 -3.88 12.73
CA ALA A 33 -10.56 -5.06 11.89
C ALA A 33 -9.71 -4.85 10.62
N LEU A 34 -8.79 -5.78 10.34
CA LEU A 34 -8.00 -5.73 9.10
C LEU A 34 -8.99 -5.83 7.94
N GLN A 35 -9.13 -4.74 7.19
CA GLN A 35 -9.90 -4.75 5.97
C GLN A 35 -9.22 -5.71 4.99
N GLU A 36 -10.01 -6.64 4.43
CA GLU A 36 -9.48 -7.67 3.56
C GLU A 36 -8.77 -7.02 2.36
N LEU A 37 -7.51 -7.40 2.17
CA LEU A 37 -6.70 -6.97 1.05
C LEU A 37 -7.21 -7.65 -0.22
N ASN A 38 -7.65 -6.85 -1.18
CA ASN A 38 -8.19 -7.29 -2.46
C ASN A 38 -7.79 -6.32 -3.58
N ALA A 39 -8.19 -6.62 -4.82
CA ALA A 39 -7.87 -5.82 -6.00
C ALA A 39 -8.36 -4.35 -5.96
N TRP A 40 -9.27 -3.99 -5.04
CA TRP A 40 -9.76 -2.62 -4.85
C TRP A 40 -9.16 -1.94 -3.63
N SER A 41 -9.04 -2.65 -2.51
CA SER A 41 -8.52 -2.07 -1.26
C SER A 41 -7.02 -1.78 -1.31
N VAL A 42 -6.27 -2.49 -2.17
CA VAL A 42 -4.84 -2.23 -2.36
C VAL A 42 -4.58 -0.87 -3.02
N SER A 43 -3.60 -0.14 -2.48
CA SER A 43 -3.16 1.17 -2.95
C SER A 43 -1.67 1.15 -3.22
N ALA A 44 -1.23 1.71 -4.35
CA ALA A 44 0.19 1.95 -4.66
C ALA A 44 0.61 3.39 -4.33
N MET A 45 -0.26 4.12 -3.63
CA MET A 45 -0.06 5.51 -3.23
C MET A 45 -0.71 5.73 -1.86
N SER A 46 -0.05 6.48 -0.98
CA SER A 46 -0.60 6.87 0.31
C SER A 46 -1.37 8.19 0.23
N ARG A 47 -2.12 8.53 1.28
CA ARG A 47 -2.96 9.76 1.31
C ARG A 47 -2.13 11.04 1.24
N ASN A 48 -0.95 11.06 1.84
CA ASN A 48 0.01 12.18 1.75
C ASN A 48 0.64 12.31 0.35
N GLU A 49 0.67 11.24 -0.44
CA GLU A 49 1.13 11.25 -1.85
C GLU A 49 0.02 11.63 -2.82
N GLY A 50 -1.21 11.79 -2.32
CA GLY A 50 -2.36 12.24 -3.10
C GLY A 50 -3.40 11.17 -3.37
N ALA A 51 -3.36 9.99 -2.76
CA ALA A 51 -4.43 9.01 -2.93
C ALA A 51 -5.82 9.63 -2.60
N LEU A 52 -6.81 9.30 -3.44
CA LEU A 52 -8.16 9.85 -3.35
C LEU A 52 -8.91 9.28 -2.13
N ALA A 53 -10.16 9.71 -1.95
CA ALA A 53 -11.00 9.26 -0.85
C ALA A 53 -11.26 7.74 -0.94
N PRO A 54 -11.39 7.03 0.21
CA PRO A 54 -11.56 5.58 0.23
C PRO A 54 -12.89 5.11 -0.37
N ASP A 55 -13.88 6.00 -0.49
CA ASP A 55 -15.19 5.74 -1.09
C ASP A 55 -15.25 6.07 -2.59
N LEU A 56 -14.10 6.32 -3.23
CA LEU A 56 -13.99 6.60 -4.67
C LEU A 56 -14.72 5.54 -5.52
N TRP A 57 -14.47 4.27 -5.24
CA TRP A 57 -14.96 3.17 -6.07
C TRP A 57 -16.35 2.69 -5.66
N SER A 58 -16.71 2.77 -4.37
CA SER A 58 -17.95 2.18 -3.83
C SER A 58 -19.25 2.84 -4.31
N ARG A 59 -19.15 4.03 -4.92
CA ARG A 59 -20.28 4.74 -5.54
C ARG A 59 -20.36 4.59 -7.05
N SER A 60 -19.51 3.76 -7.64
CA SER A 60 -19.44 3.57 -9.09
C SER A 60 -20.09 2.24 -9.51
N ASP A 61 -20.64 2.22 -10.73
CA ASP A 61 -21.08 0.98 -11.37
C ASP A 61 -19.88 0.19 -11.93
N PRO A 62 -19.75 -1.12 -11.61
CA PRO A 62 -18.64 -1.93 -12.10
C PRO A 62 -18.55 -2.00 -13.63
N ALA A 63 -19.66 -2.11 -14.34
CA ALA A 63 -19.64 -2.23 -15.81
C ALA A 63 -19.14 -0.94 -16.46
N PHE A 64 -19.59 0.21 -15.94
CA PHE A 64 -19.08 1.52 -16.34
C PHE A 64 -17.57 1.65 -16.08
N LEU A 65 -17.09 1.25 -14.90
CA LEU A 65 -15.65 1.30 -14.58
C LEU A 65 -14.83 0.43 -15.55
N ALA A 66 -15.28 -0.79 -15.84
CA ALA A 66 -14.61 -1.66 -16.80
C ALA A 66 -14.49 -0.98 -18.18
N ALA A 67 -15.60 -0.42 -18.68
CA ALA A 67 -15.62 0.30 -19.96
C ALA A 67 -14.73 1.54 -19.94
N ALA A 68 -14.72 2.29 -18.84
CA ALA A 68 -13.88 3.49 -18.69
C ALA A 68 -12.39 3.13 -18.70
N PHE A 69 -11.98 2.09 -17.96
CA PHE A 69 -10.60 1.62 -17.93
C PHE A 69 -10.14 1.10 -19.29
N ASP A 70 -11.02 0.45 -20.06
CA ASP A 70 -10.71 0.02 -21.42
C ASP A 70 -10.36 1.18 -22.35
N LYS A 71 -10.97 2.35 -22.15
CA LYS A 71 -10.72 3.56 -22.94
C LYS A 71 -9.48 4.35 -22.52
N LEU A 72 -8.83 4.00 -21.40
CA LEU A 72 -7.62 4.68 -20.97
C LEU A 72 -6.46 4.36 -21.93
N PRO A 73 -5.77 5.39 -22.45
CA PRO A 73 -4.65 5.18 -23.35
C PRO A 73 -3.43 4.63 -22.60
N ALA A 74 -2.55 3.93 -23.32
CA ALA A 74 -1.26 3.50 -22.79
C ALA A 74 -0.28 4.67 -22.62
N VAL A 75 -0.35 5.66 -23.53
CA VAL A 75 0.51 6.85 -23.56
C VAL A 75 -0.39 8.08 -23.52
N TYR A 76 -0.03 9.05 -22.70
CA TYR A 76 -0.77 10.30 -22.52
C TYR A 76 0.02 11.47 -23.10
N ASP A 77 -0.63 12.31 -23.90
CA ASP A 77 0.01 13.50 -24.48
C ASP A 77 0.18 14.64 -23.45
N SER A 78 -0.61 14.61 -22.38
CA SER A 78 -0.59 15.61 -21.31
C SER A 78 -0.08 14.99 -20.00
N ALA A 79 0.98 15.59 -19.46
CA ALA A 79 1.54 15.20 -18.16
C ALA A 79 0.51 15.35 -17.02
N ALA A 80 -0.36 16.37 -17.08
CA ALA A 80 -1.42 16.56 -16.10
C ALA A 80 -2.47 15.43 -16.16
N THR A 81 -2.85 15.02 -17.36
CA THR A 81 -3.78 13.90 -17.57
C THR A 81 -3.16 12.58 -17.11
N GLN A 82 -1.88 12.34 -17.40
CA GLN A 82 -1.17 11.17 -16.91
C GLN A 82 -1.10 11.15 -15.38
N ALA A 83 -0.81 12.28 -14.75
CA ALA A 83 -0.77 12.40 -13.29
C ALA A 83 -2.14 12.09 -12.67
N LEU A 84 -3.22 12.60 -13.27
CA LEU A 84 -4.58 12.29 -12.82
C LEU A 84 -4.91 10.79 -13.00
N ALA A 85 -4.61 10.20 -14.15
CA ALA A 85 -4.85 8.79 -14.41
C ALA A 85 -4.11 7.90 -13.40
N ARG A 86 -2.83 8.20 -13.13
CA ARG A 86 -2.04 7.50 -12.10
C ARG A 86 -2.63 7.66 -10.71
N ARG A 87 -3.02 8.87 -10.33
CA ARG A 87 -3.63 9.16 -9.03
C ARG A 87 -4.92 8.36 -8.82
N VAL A 88 -5.77 8.30 -9.84
CA VAL A 88 -7.01 7.51 -9.82
C VAL A 88 -6.70 6.02 -9.75
N LEU A 89 -5.95 5.50 -10.72
CA LEU A 89 -5.69 4.06 -10.85
C LEU A 89 -4.92 3.47 -9.67
N PHE A 90 -4.03 4.23 -9.03
CA PHE A 90 -3.22 3.76 -7.91
C PHE A 90 -3.88 3.94 -6.55
N THR A 91 -5.03 4.62 -6.48
CA THR A 91 -5.78 4.76 -5.23
C THR A 91 -6.54 3.48 -4.90
N GLY A 92 -6.27 2.91 -3.73
CA GLY A 92 -7.11 1.87 -3.13
C GLY A 92 -8.37 2.45 -2.45
N GLY A 93 -9.39 1.62 -2.31
CA GLY A 93 -10.64 2.00 -1.63
C GLY A 93 -11.61 0.83 -1.47
N GLU A 94 -12.78 1.14 -0.94
CA GLU A 94 -13.90 0.20 -0.86
C GLU A 94 -14.35 -0.18 -2.28
N ALA A 95 -14.52 -1.47 -2.56
CA ALA A 95 -14.87 -1.96 -3.89
C ALA A 95 -16.21 -1.39 -4.39
N PRO A 96 -16.38 -1.24 -5.72
CA PRO A 96 -17.69 -0.98 -6.32
C PRO A 96 -18.74 -2.00 -5.86
N ARG A 97 -19.99 -1.55 -5.70
CA ARG A 97 -21.08 -2.45 -5.31
C ARG A 97 -21.44 -3.39 -6.46
N GLY A 98 -21.57 -4.68 -6.17
CA GLY A 98 -21.90 -5.73 -7.14
C GLY A 98 -20.67 -6.48 -7.66
N GLU A 99 -20.81 -7.11 -8.82
CA GLU A 99 -19.76 -7.95 -9.43
C GLU A 99 -18.59 -7.11 -9.97
N ALA A 100 -17.59 -6.85 -9.13
CA ALA A 100 -16.50 -5.93 -9.44
C ALA A 100 -15.24 -6.60 -10.04
N GLN A 101 -15.22 -7.92 -10.22
CA GLN A 101 -14.03 -8.64 -10.68
C GLN A 101 -13.63 -8.26 -12.11
N ALA A 102 -14.60 -8.11 -13.02
CA ALA A 102 -14.30 -7.68 -14.40
C ALA A 102 -13.66 -6.28 -14.43
N ALA A 103 -14.20 -5.35 -13.65
CA ALA A 103 -13.64 -4.01 -13.51
C ALA A 103 -12.25 -4.02 -12.84
N ALA A 104 -12.02 -4.90 -11.86
CA ALA A 104 -10.70 -5.09 -11.26
C ALA A 104 -9.67 -5.54 -12.31
N ARG A 105 -9.99 -6.54 -13.14
CA ARG A 105 -9.12 -6.97 -14.25
C ARG A 105 -8.77 -5.79 -15.16
N LYS A 106 -9.77 -4.98 -15.54
CA LYS A 106 -9.58 -3.80 -16.39
C LYS A 106 -8.75 -2.70 -15.74
N ARG A 107 -8.86 -2.50 -14.43
CA ARG A 107 -7.99 -1.58 -13.67
C ARG A 107 -6.52 -2.02 -13.78
N PHE A 108 -6.23 -3.29 -13.50
CA PHE A 108 -4.86 -3.83 -13.53
C PHE A 108 -4.30 -3.86 -14.95
N GLU A 109 -5.13 -4.19 -15.95
CA GLU A 109 -4.78 -4.09 -17.36
C GLU A 109 -4.40 -2.65 -17.73
N ALA A 110 -5.23 -1.66 -17.40
CA ALA A 110 -4.95 -0.25 -17.71
C ALA A 110 -3.62 0.21 -17.09
N ILE A 111 -3.33 -0.21 -15.85
CA ILE A 111 -2.06 0.06 -15.18
C ILE A 111 -0.89 -0.61 -15.90
N GLY A 112 -1.05 -1.87 -16.31
CA GLY A 112 -0.04 -2.61 -17.07
C GLY A 112 0.26 -1.97 -18.44
N ARG A 113 -0.78 -1.53 -19.16
CA ARG A 113 -0.63 -0.83 -20.44
C ARG A 113 0.14 0.49 -20.33
N MET A 114 0.05 1.19 -19.20
CA MET A 114 0.84 2.40 -18.93
C MET A 114 2.32 2.11 -18.62
N GLY A 115 2.72 0.85 -18.47
CA GLY A 115 4.10 0.47 -18.13
C GLY A 115 4.51 0.81 -16.68
N ALA A 116 3.55 1.01 -15.78
CA ALA A 116 3.80 1.33 -14.38
C ALA A 116 4.20 0.09 -13.56
N ALA A 117 5.32 -0.54 -13.93
CA ALA A 117 5.71 -1.87 -13.46
C ALA A 117 5.88 -1.94 -11.93
N ASP A 118 6.51 -0.96 -11.30
CA ASP A 118 6.70 -0.97 -9.84
C ASP A 118 5.36 -0.87 -9.10
N GLN A 119 4.49 0.04 -9.52
CA GLN A 119 3.17 0.20 -8.90
C GLN A 119 2.30 -1.03 -9.13
N LEU A 120 2.32 -1.59 -10.33
CA LEU A 120 1.57 -2.80 -10.65
C LEU A 120 2.03 -3.98 -9.80
N ALA A 121 3.34 -4.20 -9.66
CA ALA A 121 3.86 -5.27 -8.83
C ALA A 121 3.48 -5.11 -7.36
N MET A 122 3.50 -3.89 -6.81
CA MET A 122 3.00 -3.59 -5.47
C MET A 122 1.50 -3.91 -5.33
N LEU A 123 0.68 -3.46 -6.29
CA LEU A 123 -0.76 -3.71 -6.25
C LEU A 123 -1.06 -5.21 -6.30
N VAL A 124 -0.41 -5.98 -7.19
CA VAL A 124 -0.64 -7.42 -7.27
C VAL A 124 -0.17 -8.13 -6.01
N ALA A 125 0.94 -7.71 -5.40
CA ALA A 125 1.41 -8.29 -4.13
C ALA A 125 0.41 -8.08 -2.98
N GLY A 126 -0.34 -6.96 -2.98
CA GLY A 126 -1.38 -6.66 -2.00
C GLY A 126 -2.80 -7.02 -2.44
N ALA A 127 -3.00 -7.66 -3.59
CA ALA A 127 -4.34 -7.93 -4.14
C ALA A 127 -5.04 -9.16 -3.51
N GLY A 128 -4.41 -9.82 -2.52
CA GLY A 128 -4.97 -10.99 -1.85
C GLY A 128 -5.32 -12.13 -2.81
N SER A 129 -6.50 -12.71 -2.66
CA SER A 129 -6.99 -13.80 -3.53
C SER A 129 -7.10 -13.38 -5.00
N SER A 130 -7.36 -12.09 -5.29
CA SER A 130 -7.41 -11.58 -6.66
C SER A 130 -6.07 -11.65 -7.38
N ALA A 131 -4.95 -11.77 -6.67
CA ALA A 131 -3.63 -11.95 -7.29
C ALA A 131 -3.50 -13.27 -8.08
N SER A 132 -4.37 -14.24 -7.81
CA SER A 132 -4.45 -15.51 -8.53
C SER A 132 -5.34 -15.44 -9.78
N ASP A 133 -6.06 -14.35 -10.02
CA ASP A 133 -6.85 -14.18 -11.25
C ASP A 133 -5.90 -14.21 -12.47
N PRO A 134 -6.20 -14.95 -13.55
CA PRO A 134 -5.27 -15.15 -14.65
C PRO A 134 -4.81 -13.84 -15.30
N ILE A 135 -5.73 -12.88 -15.46
CA ILE A 135 -5.44 -11.60 -16.10
C ILE A 135 -4.58 -10.74 -15.19
N ILE A 136 -4.95 -10.63 -13.91
CA ILE A 136 -4.17 -9.88 -12.92
C ILE A 136 -2.77 -10.49 -12.75
N ALA A 137 -2.67 -11.82 -12.69
CA ALA A 137 -1.41 -12.54 -12.56
C ALA A 137 -0.51 -12.34 -13.79
N GLN A 138 -1.08 -12.34 -15.00
CA GLN A 138 -0.35 -12.10 -16.24
C GLN A 138 0.29 -10.70 -16.24
N TYR A 139 -0.50 -9.65 -15.98
CA TYR A 139 0.02 -8.28 -15.90
C TYR A 139 1.04 -8.13 -14.77
N GLY A 140 0.80 -8.75 -13.62
CA GLY A 140 1.78 -8.80 -12.53
C GLY A 140 3.09 -9.48 -12.95
N ALA A 141 3.05 -10.56 -13.72
CA ALA A 141 4.25 -11.27 -14.16
C ALA A 141 5.05 -10.44 -15.17
N GLN A 142 4.35 -9.73 -16.08
CA GLN A 142 4.97 -8.76 -16.99
C GLN A 142 5.66 -7.62 -16.23
N ALA A 143 5.02 -7.10 -15.19
CA ALA A 143 5.61 -6.09 -14.31
C ALA A 143 6.89 -6.60 -13.63
N GLU A 144 6.89 -7.82 -13.11
CA GLU A 144 8.09 -8.42 -12.53
C GLU A 144 9.21 -8.60 -13.55
N LEU A 145 8.88 -9.02 -14.78
CA LEU A 145 9.87 -9.15 -15.86
C LEU A 145 10.47 -7.79 -16.24
N ALA A 146 9.65 -6.74 -16.34
CA ALA A 146 10.11 -5.37 -16.59
C ALA A 146 11.05 -4.86 -15.49
N ARG A 147 10.87 -5.34 -14.25
CA ARG A 147 11.72 -5.05 -13.08
C ARG A 147 12.93 -5.98 -12.96
N GLY A 148 13.14 -6.90 -13.90
CA GLY A 148 14.21 -7.89 -13.86
C GLY A 148 14.00 -9.06 -12.87
N GLN A 149 12.82 -9.16 -12.25
CA GLN A 149 12.49 -10.14 -11.21
C GLN A 149 11.95 -11.45 -11.80
N ARG A 150 12.79 -12.14 -12.60
CA ARG A 150 12.41 -13.38 -13.31
C ARG A 150 11.81 -14.46 -12.41
N ASN A 151 12.40 -14.68 -11.23
CA ASN A 151 11.92 -15.69 -10.28
C ASN A 151 10.51 -15.35 -9.77
N ALA A 152 10.24 -14.07 -9.47
CA ALA A 152 8.93 -13.62 -9.03
C ALA A 152 7.90 -13.75 -10.16
N ALA A 153 8.26 -13.41 -11.40
CA ALA A 153 7.42 -13.60 -12.58
C ALA A 153 7.01 -15.08 -12.77
N CYS A 154 7.98 -16.00 -12.72
CA CYS A 154 7.72 -17.44 -12.83
C CYS A 154 6.87 -17.97 -11.67
N ALA A 155 7.13 -17.53 -10.44
CA ALA A 155 6.32 -17.91 -9.28
C ALA A 155 4.87 -17.47 -9.45
N ARG A 156 4.66 -16.23 -9.91
CA ARG A 156 3.33 -15.67 -10.16
C ARG A 156 2.58 -16.41 -11.27
N GLY A 157 3.26 -16.75 -12.37
CA GLY A 157 2.67 -17.53 -13.45
C GLY A 157 2.19 -18.91 -12.98
N ARG A 158 2.93 -19.56 -12.06
CA ARG A 158 2.51 -20.86 -11.47
C ARG A 158 1.35 -20.74 -10.49
N SER A 159 1.18 -19.59 -9.84
CA SER A 159 0.09 -19.35 -8.88
C SER A 159 -1.19 -18.79 -9.51
N ALA A 160 -1.17 -18.51 -10.82
CA ALA A 160 -2.36 -18.10 -11.53
C ALA A 160 -3.36 -19.27 -11.54
N SER A 161 -4.60 -19.00 -11.14
CA SER A 161 -5.69 -19.94 -11.34
C SER A 161 -5.81 -20.22 -12.83
N VAL A 162 -5.86 -21.50 -13.21
CA VAL A 162 -6.14 -21.89 -14.59
C VAL A 162 -7.65 -21.78 -14.76
N GLY A 163 -8.12 -20.58 -15.12
CA GLY A 163 -9.53 -20.38 -15.47
C GLY A 163 -9.81 -20.94 -16.86
N ASP A 164 -10.87 -21.73 -16.99
CA ASP A 164 -11.39 -22.16 -18.29
C ASP A 164 -11.65 -20.93 -19.20
N PRO A 165 -11.36 -21.02 -20.50
CA PRO A 165 -11.64 -19.94 -21.44
C PRO A 165 -13.16 -19.72 -21.51
N ALA A 166 -13.60 -18.52 -21.12
CA ALA A 166 -14.95 -18.02 -21.37
C ALA A 166 -15.07 -17.47 -22.80
#